data_AF-A0AAD9VDW8-F1
#
_entry.id   AF-A0AAD9VDW8-F1
#
_cell.length_a   1.000
_cell.length_b   1.000
_cell.length_c   1.000
_cell.angle_alpha   90.00
_cell.angle_beta   90.00
_cell.angle_gamma   90.00
#
_symmetry.space_group_name_H-M   'P 1'
#
loop_
_entity.id
_entity.type
_entity.pdbx_description
1 polymer ?
#
loop_
_entity_poly.entity_id
_entity_poly.type
_entity_poly.pdbx_seq_one_letter_code
_entity_poly.pdbx_strand_id
1 'polypeptide(L)'
;MVDDEKLKREERLASHSAYFNSLIDLVPVKYYLPPTEEEQTNKYYKNCKTKAPKQNTKEVIKKAKRARLDPNQPKTLYEIQLGLEENERINSLEDKEQDEAGLSVEKIQSGDIEELKYRLRARIEEFQRERNAPCGKAGKQPRKSKPKREMKAKNRQKVTTVQSKAKDSIKQASSPSKTILNDNGEVVFSKFDFMETKKGTKQGKVKRYSKLLAKAEAEKKKLETLQTEDAEKAKELKDKQLWNKALQKAEGVKLHDDPKLLKKSIKRRDQEKKKSRKQWKERMDHQKKQIEEKQKLRKSHIKERIEVKKAKKLGKGKKKHKPGF
;
A
#
# COMPACT_ATOMS: atom_id res chain seq x y z
N MET A 1 -42.91 29.71 -48.55
CA MET A 1 -43.81 30.02 -47.41
C MET A 1 -44.00 28.82 -46.48
N VAL A 2 -44.35 27.61 -46.96
CA VAL A 2 -44.46 26.42 -46.07
C VAL A 2 -43.10 25.99 -45.50
N ASP A 3 -42.04 26.12 -46.29
CA ASP A 3 -40.68 25.75 -45.85
C ASP A 3 -40.10 26.70 -44.80
N ASP A 4 -40.46 27.99 -44.85
CA ASP A 4 -39.99 29.01 -43.90
C ASP A 4 -40.56 28.80 -42.48
N GLU A 5 -41.84 28.39 -42.39
CA GLU A 5 -42.46 28.05 -41.10
C GLU A 5 -41.88 26.76 -40.51
N LYS A 6 -41.53 25.79 -41.37
CA LYS A 6 -40.88 24.55 -40.93
C LYS A 6 -39.49 24.84 -40.37
N LEU A 7 -38.71 25.66 -41.04
CA LEU A 7 -37.37 26.07 -40.61
C LEU A 7 -37.43 26.81 -39.27
N LYS A 8 -38.37 27.75 -39.12
CA LYS A 8 -38.59 28.47 -37.84
C LYS A 8 -39.04 27.54 -36.70
N ARG A 9 -39.81 26.49 -37.01
CA ARG A 9 -40.19 25.46 -36.02
C ARG A 9 -38.97 24.65 -35.59
N GLU A 10 -38.12 24.24 -36.53
CA GLU A 10 -36.88 23.51 -36.27
C GLU A 10 -35.90 24.33 -35.42
N GLU A 11 -35.70 25.61 -35.73
CA GLU A 11 -34.88 26.53 -34.93
C GLU A 11 -35.39 26.68 -33.50
N ARG A 12 -36.72 26.79 -33.32
CA ARG A 12 -37.34 26.86 -32.00
C ARG A 12 -37.13 25.56 -31.21
N LEU A 13 -37.29 24.41 -31.86
CA LEU A 13 -37.04 23.10 -31.23
C LEU A 13 -35.58 22.95 -30.84
N ALA A 14 -34.65 23.36 -31.71
CA ALA A 14 -33.21 23.36 -31.42
C ALA A 14 -32.85 24.29 -30.26
N SER A 15 -33.49 25.46 -30.17
CA SER A 15 -33.32 26.40 -29.06
C SER A 15 -33.81 25.82 -27.73
N HIS A 16 -34.98 25.16 -27.74
CA HIS A 16 -35.50 24.48 -26.56
C HIS A 16 -34.61 23.29 -26.14
N SER A 17 -34.15 22.47 -27.08
CA SER A 17 -33.26 21.35 -26.77
C SER A 17 -31.93 21.82 -26.19
N ALA A 18 -31.35 22.90 -26.73
CA ALA A 18 -30.15 23.52 -26.17
C ALA A 18 -30.38 24.03 -24.73
N TYR A 19 -31.52 24.67 -24.47
CA TYR A 19 -31.88 25.12 -23.12
C TYR A 19 -32.05 23.95 -22.14
N PHE A 20 -32.77 22.89 -22.53
CA PHE A 20 -32.93 21.70 -21.68
C PHE A 20 -31.59 21.00 -21.42
N ASN A 21 -30.72 20.89 -22.42
CA ASN A 21 -29.37 20.33 -22.23
C ASN A 21 -28.56 21.16 -21.23
N SER A 22 -28.63 22.49 -21.32
CA SER A 22 -27.97 23.36 -20.34
C SER A 22 -28.51 23.13 -18.92
N LEU A 23 -29.83 22.95 -18.75
CA LEU A 23 -30.45 22.67 -17.45
C LEU A 23 -30.01 21.32 -16.88
N ILE A 24 -29.90 20.30 -17.74
CA ILE A 24 -29.47 18.96 -17.37
C ILE A 24 -27.99 18.97 -16.93
N ASP A 25 -27.14 19.76 -17.58
CA ASP A 25 -25.71 19.86 -17.26
C ASP A 25 -25.44 20.52 -15.89
N LEU A 26 -26.41 21.29 -15.33
CA LEU A 26 -26.30 21.81 -13.95
C LEU A 26 -26.35 20.69 -12.91
N VAL A 27 -26.95 19.55 -13.24
CA VAL A 27 -27.07 18.41 -12.33
C VAL A 27 -25.90 17.45 -12.57
N PRO A 28 -25.17 17.03 -11.52
CA PRO A 28 -24.02 16.16 -11.71
C PRO A 28 -24.37 14.85 -12.44
N VAL A 29 -23.57 14.51 -13.45
CA VAL A 29 -23.71 13.30 -14.31
C VAL A 29 -23.91 12.00 -13.51
N LYS A 30 -23.32 11.92 -12.31
CA LYS A 30 -23.42 10.77 -11.40
C LYS A 30 -24.86 10.35 -11.06
N TYR A 31 -25.83 11.26 -11.16
CA TYR A 31 -27.23 10.96 -10.84
C TYR A 31 -28.03 10.40 -12.02
N TYR A 32 -27.56 10.59 -13.25
CA TYR A 32 -28.23 10.09 -14.46
C TYR A 32 -27.67 8.76 -14.95
N LEU A 33 -26.37 8.56 -14.79
CA LEU A 33 -25.71 7.32 -15.24
C LEU A 33 -25.55 6.33 -14.09
N PRO A 34 -25.77 5.02 -14.33
CA PRO A 34 -25.46 4.00 -13.33
C PRO A 34 -23.95 4.03 -13.01
N PRO A 35 -23.55 3.72 -11.76
CA PRO A 35 -22.13 3.66 -11.41
C PRO A 35 -21.41 2.63 -12.26
N THR A 36 -20.32 3.01 -12.89
CA THR A 36 -19.48 2.10 -13.71
C THR A 36 -19.00 0.92 -12.87
N GLU A 37 -18.83 -0.25 -13.51
CA GLU A 37 -18.35 -1.47 -12.84
C GLU A 37 -17.01 -1.24 -12.09
N GLU A 38 -16.15 -0.39 -12.65
CA GLU A 38 -14.90 0.01 -11.99
C GLU A 38 -15.15 0.77 -10.67
N GLU A 39 -16.12 1.67 -10.62
CA GLU A 39 -16.44 2.41 -9.38
C GLU A 39 -17.07 1.50 -8.33
N GLN A 40 -17.93 0.57 -8.76
CA GLN A 40 -18.53 -0.43 -7.89
C GLN A 40 -17.45 -1.35 -7.30
N THR A 41 -16.56 -1.87 -8.13
CA THR A 41 -15.48 -2.77 -7.67
C THR A 41 -14.46 -2.05 -6.79
N ASN A 42 -14.07 -0.82 -7.12
CA ASN A 42 -13.12 -0.04 -6.32
C ASN A 42 -13.61 0.26 -4.89
N LYS A 43 -14.94 0.32 -4.67
CA LYS A 43 -15.53 0.49 -3.34
C LYS A 43 -15.22 -0.70 -2.41
N TYR A 44 -15.27 -1.92 -2.94
CA TYR A 44 -15.12 -3.17 -2.17
C TYR A 44 -13.71 -3.77 -2.25
N TYR A 45 -12.97 -3.55 -3.34
CA TYR A 45 -11.68 -4.21 -3.62
C TYR A 45 -10.48 -3.24 -3.55
N LYS A 46 -10.11 -2.81 -2.34
CA LYS A 46 -9.03 -1.82 -2.12
C LYS A 46 -7.59 -2.32 -2.33
N ASN A 47 -7.39 -3.56 -2.79
CA ASN A 47 -6.05 -4.19 -2.89
C ASN A 47 -5.77 -4.91 -4.22
N CYS A 48 -6.64 -4.79 -5.22
CA CYS A 48 -6.42 -5.39 -6.54
C CYS A 48 -5.44 -4.53 -7.37
N LYS A 49 -4.15 -4.62 -7.06
CA LYS A 49 -3.11 -3.95 -7.87
C LYS A 49 -2.92 -4.72 -9.17
N THR A 50 -3.11 -4.06 -10.30
CA THR A 50 -2.71 -4.59 -11.61
C THR A 50 -1.21 -4.89 -11.60
N LYS A 51 -0.79 -6.03 -12.19
CA LYS A 51 0.61 -6.46 -12.25
C LYS A 51 1.46 -5.63 -13.23
N ALA A 52 1.11 -4.37 -13.47
CA ALA A 52 1.78 -3.51 -14.43
C ALA A 52 3.11 -2.96 -13.87
N PRO A 53 4.11 -2.72 -14.75
CA PRO A 53 5.35 -2.05 -14.36
C PRO A 53 5.11 -0.69 -13.67
N LYS A 54 5.90 -0.38 -12.64
CA LYS A 54 5.77 0.86 -11.84
C LYS A 54 5.95 2.16 -12.64
N GLN A 55 6.50 2.10 -13.85
CA GLN A 55 6.67 3.28 -14.73
C GLN A 55 5.35 3.58 -15.43
N ASN A 56 4.76 2.58 -16.07
CA ASN A 56 3.49 2.67 -16.79
C ASN A 56 2.37 3.16 -15.86
N THR A 57 2.29 2.64 -14.63
CA THR A 57 1.27 3.10 -13.66
C THR A 57 1.44 4.58 -13.30
N LYS A 58 2.67 5.09 -13.20
CA LYS A 58 2.93 6.51 -12.93
C LYS A 58 2.61 7.40 -14.12
N GLU A 59 2.86 6.93 -15.33
CA GLU A 59 2.53 7.66 -16.56
C GLU A 59 1.03 7.75 -16.78
N VAL A 60 0.30 6.65 -16.56
CA VAL A 60 -1.17 6.62 -16.59
C VAL A 60 -1.75 7.57 -15.54
N ILE A 61 -1.26 7.55 -14.31
CA ILE A 61 -1.72 8.49 -13.26
C ILE A 61 -1.44 9.95 -13.65
N LYS A 62 -0.28 10.25 -14.25
CA LYS A 62 0.04 11.60 -14.72
C LYS A 62 -0.86 12.02 -15.89
N LYS A 63 -1.15 11.12 -16.81
CA LYS A 63 -2.06 11.37 -17.94
C LYS A 63 -3.49 11.64 -17.46
N ALA A 64 -4.00 10.82 -16.53
CA ALA A 64 -5.32 11.02 -15.93
C ALA A 64 -5.44 12.36 -15.19
N LYS A 65 -4.39 12.76 -14.45
CA LYS A 65 -4.36 14.06 -13.78
C LYS A 65 -4.35 15.24 -14.76
N ARG A 66 -3.67 15.12 -15.89
CA ARG A 66 -3.69 16.14 -16.95
C ARG A 66 -5.07 16.24 -17.58
N ALA A 67 -5.63 15.11 -18.01
CA ALA A 67 -6.98 15.07 -18.58
C ALA A 67 -8.04 15.67 -17.64
N ARG A 68 -7.94 15.42 -16.32
CA ARG A 68 -8.86 16.04 -15.34
C ARG A 68 -8.74 17.57 -15.23
N LEU A 69 -7.58 18.14 -15.58
CA LEU A 69 -7.29 19.57 -15.49
C LEU A 69 -7.43 20.29 -16.84
N ASP A 70 -7.74 19.58 -17.91
CA ASP A 70 -7.88 20.15 -19.24
C ASP A 70 -9.32 20.69 -19.43
N PRO A 71 -9.51 21.99 -19.74
CA PRO A 71 -10.84 22.60 -19.85
C PRO A 71 -11.76 22.00 -20.93
N ASN A 72 -11.16 21.32 -21.92
CA ASN A 72 -11.88 20.72 -23.06
C ASN A 72 -12.24 19.23 -22.85
N GLN A 73 -11.90 18.65 -21.69
CA GLN A 73 -12.18 17.25 -21.38
C GLN A 73 -13.53 16.95 -20.70
N PRO A 74 -14.18 17.84 -19.92
CA PRO A 74 -15.48 17.52 -19.37
C PRO A 74 -16.51 17.46 -20.51
N LYS A 75 -17.06 16.27 -20.75
CA LYS A 75 -18.14 16.04 -21.71
C LYS A 75 -19.49 16.36 -21.07
N THR A 76 -20.43 16.86 -21.87
CA THR A 76 -21.83 17.05 -21.44
C THR A 76 -22.52 15.69 -21.24
N LEU A 77 -23.61 15.64 -20.47
CA LEU A 77 -24.33 14.37 -20.27
C LEU A 77 -24.80 13.78 -21.60
N TYR A 78 -25.28 14.66 -22.49
CA TYR A 78 -25.75 14.31 -23.82
C TYR A 78 -24.62 13.70 -24.68
N GLU A 79 -23.43 14.29 -24.66
CA GLU A 79 -22.25 13.74 -25.35
C GLU A 79 -21.82 12.37 -24.81
N ILE A 80 -21.97 12.15 -23.50
CA ILE A 80 -21.65 10.84 -22.91
C ILE A 80 -22.64 9.78 -23.40
N GLN A 81 -23.93 10.11 -23.43
CA GLN A 81 -24.95 9.18 -23.92
C GLN A 81 -24.77 8.88 -25.41
N LEU A 82 -24.54 9.90 -26.24
CA LEU A 82 -24.27 9.71 -27.66
C LEU A 82 -23.02 8.83 -27.89
N GLY A 83 -21.96 9.08 -27.12
CA GLY A 83 -20.75 8.26 -27.20
C GLY A 83 -20.95 6.81 -26.73
N LEU A 84 -21.83 6.56 -25.76
CA LEU A 84 -22.18 5.19 -25.37
C LEU A 84 -22.95 4.48 -26.49
N GLU A 85 -23.94 5.15 -27.10
CA GLU A 85 -24.70 4.60 -28.22
C GLU A 85 -23.81 4.32 -29.44
N GLU A 86 -22.86 5.20 -29.75
CA GLU A 86 -21.86 4.96 -30.82
C GLU A 86 -20.97 3.77 -30.51
N ASN A 87 -20.49 3.63 -29.27
CA ASN A 87 -19.67 2.48 -28.87
C ASN A 87 -20.48 1.17 -28.89
N GLU A 88 -21.75 1.19 -28.49
CA GLU A 88 -22.63 0.02 -28.60
C GLU A 88 -22.89 -0.37 -30.06
N ARG A 89 -23.07 0.62 -30.95
CA ARG A 89 -23.17 0.38 -32.39
C ARG A 89 -21.88 -0.22 -32.94
N ILE A 90 -20.71 0.32 -32.57
CA ILE A 90 -19.41 -0.20 -33.00
C ILE A 90 -19.20 -1.63 -32.49
N ASN A 91 -19.44 -1.90 -31.21
CA ASN A 91 -19.33 -3.26 -30.65
C ASN A 91 -20.27 -4.23 -31.37
N SER A 92 -21.51 -3.82 -31.65
CA SER A 92 -22.47 -4.66 -32.38
C SER A 92 -22.08 -4.93 -33.84
N LEU A 93 -21.20 -4.10 -34.41
CA LEU A 93 -20.64 -4.30 -35.75
C LEU A 93 -19.38 -5.16 -35.67
N GLU A 94 -18.52 -4.96 -34.67
CA GLU A 94 -17.36 -5.81 -34.41
C GLU A 94 -17.75 -7.26 -34.07
N ASP A 95 -18.82 -7.48 -33.30
CA ASP A 95 -19.35 -8.82 -33.03
C ASP A 95 -19.83 -9.52 -34.31
N LYS A 96 -20.42 -8.77 -35.25
CA LYS A 96 -20.83 -9.29 -36.57
C LYS A 96 -19.62 -9.59 -37.48
N GLU A 97 -18.54 -8.83 -37.36
CA GLU A 97 -17.29 -9.11 -38.08
C GLU A 97 -16.53 -10.31 -37.47
N GLN A 98 -16.64 -10.54 -36.15
CA GLN A 98 -16.03 -11.69 -35.48
C GLN A 98 -16.78 -13.02 -35.73
N ASP A 99 -18.07 -12.98 -36.04
CA ASP A 99 -18.83 -14.17 -36.47
C ASP A 99 -18.48 -14.65 -37.90
N GLU A 100 -17.94 -13.78 -38.76
CA GLU A 100 -17.43 -14.13 -40.11
C GLU A 100 -15.93 -14.48 -40.11
N ALA A 101 -15.16 -14.02 -39.12
CA ALA A 101 -13.77 -14.42 -38.89
C ALA A 101 -13.67 -15.45 -37.75
N GLY A 102 -14.39 -16.56 -37.90
CA GLY A 102 -14.36 -17.66 -36.95
C GLY A 102 -12.94 -18.14 -36.66
N LEU A 103 -12.53 -18.05 -35.39
CA LEU A 103 -11.52 -18.96 -34.85
C LEU A 103 -12.02 -20.38 -35.09
N SER A 104 -11.43 -21.07 -36.06
CA SER A 104 -11.56 -22.52 -36.19
C SER A 104 -10.94 -23.16 -34.95
N VAL A 105 -11.71 -23.29 -33.88
CA VAL A 105 -11.44 -24.30 -32.86
C VAL A 105 -11.62 -25.62 -33.57
N GLU A 106 -10.52 -26.21 -34.03
CA GLU A 106 -10.50 -27.63 -34.36
C GLU A 106 -11.17 -28.36 -33.19
N LYS A 107 -12.30 -29.00 -33.48
CA LYS A 107 -12.90 -29.98 -32.58
C LYS A 107 -11.84 -31.07 -32.39
N ILE A 108 -11.00 -30.93 -31.38
CA ILE A 108 -10.14 -32.01 -30.92
C ILE A 108 -11.09 -33.15 -30.58
N GLN A 109 -10.99 -34.25 -31.32
CA GLN A 109 -11.74 -35.46 -31.04
C GLN A 109 -11.55 -35.78 -29.56
N SER A 110 -12.64 -35.87 -28.81
CA SER A 110 -12.57 -36.22 -27.39
C SER A 110 -12.05 -37.64 -27.29
N GLY A 111 -10.75 -37.79 -27.10
CA GLY A 111 -10.10 -39.05 -26.83
C GLY A 111 -10.70 -39.71 -25.58
N ASP A 112 -10.39 -40.99 -25.43
CA ASP A 112 -10.86 -41.83 -24.34
C ASP A 112 -10.64 -41.16 -22.97
N ILE A 113 -11.53 -41.42 -22.01
CA ILE A 113 -11.54 -40.77 -20.68
C ILE A 113 -10.18 -40.95 -19.99
N GLU A 114 -9.49 -42.04 -20.28
CA GLU A 114 -8.14 -42.34 -19.78
C GLU A 114 -7.09 -41.36 -20.31
N GLU A 115 -7.16 -40.99 -21.59
CA GLU A 115 -6.26 -40.02 -22.21
C GLU A 115 -6.47 -38.63 -21.60
N LEU A 116 -7.73 -38.24 -21.35
CA LEU A 116 -8.04 -36.98 -20.68
C LEU A 116 -7.52 -36.96 -19.23
N LYS A 117 -7.68 -38.06 -18.49
CA LYS A 117 -7.14 -38.22 -17.14
C LYS A 117 -5.62 -38.16 -17.13
N TYR A 118 -4.96 -38.77 -18.12
CA TYR A 118 -3.51 -38.74 -18.27
C TYR A 118 -3.03 -37.31 -18.57
N ARG A 119 -3.67 -36.61 -19.52
CA ARG A 119 -3.34 -35.23 -19.88
C ARG A 119 -3.53 -34.26 -18.71
N LEU A 120 -4.60 -34.45 -17.92
CA LEU A 120 -4.83 -33.68 -16.70
C LEU A 120 -3.75 -33.94 -15.64
N ARG A 121 -3.38 -35.21 -15.41
CA ARG A 121 -2.30 -35.56 -14.46
C ARG A 121 -0.96 -34.97 -14.90
N ALA A 122 -0.61 -35.07 -16.18
CA ALA A 122 0.60 -34.49 -16.75
C ALA A 122 0.63 -32.97 -16.56
N ARG A 123 -0.50 -32.28 -16.82
CA ARG A 123 -0.62 -30.83 -16.62
C ARG A 123 -0.52 -30.43 -15.14
N ILE A 124 -1.11 -31.21 -14.24
CA ILE A 124 -1.00 -30.99 -12.79
C ILE A 124 0.45 -31.20 -12.33
N GLU A 125 1.14 -32.20 -12.85
CA GLU A 125 2.53 -32.50 -12.54
C GLU A 125 3.47 -31.39 -13.04
N GLU A 126 3.25 -30.86 -14.25
CA GLU A 126 3.96 -29.70 -14.78
C GLU A 126 3.84 -28.50 -13.84
N PHE A 127 2.62 -28.14 -13.41
CA PHE A 127 2.42 -27.06 -12.43
C PHE A 127 3.01 -27.36 -11.05
N GLN A 128 3.10 -28.63 -10.66
CA GLN A 128 3.77 -29.02 -9.42
C GLN A 128 5.30 -28.91 -9.56
N ARG A 129 5.87 -29.26 -10.72
CA ARG A 129 7.29 -29.06 -11.03
C ARG A 129 7.65 -27.58 -11.08
N GLU A 130 6.81 -26.73 -11.65
CA GLU A 130 7.01 -25.26 -11.60
C GLU A 130 6.95 -24.68 -10.19
N ARG A 131 6.13 -25.27 -9.30
CA ARG A 131 6.03 -24.86 -7.89
C ARG A 131 7.13 -25.44 -7.00
N ASN A 132 7.60 -26.66 -7.32
CA ASN A 132 8.63 -27.38 -6.59
C ASN A 132 10.03 -27.20 -7.19
N ALA A 133 10.16 -26.48 -8.31
CA ALA A 133 11.43 -26.01 -8.81
C ALA A 133 12.15 -25.32 -7.64
N PRO A 134 13.37 -25.75 -7.27
CA PRO A 134 14.07 -25.14 -6.18
C PRO A 134 14.21 -23.67 -6.53
N CYS A 135 13.58 -22.79 -5.76
CA CYS A 135 13.99 -21.39 -5.67
C CYS A 135 15.34 -21.31 -4.92
N GLY A 136 16.28 -22.15 -5.36
CA GLY A 136 17.69 -22.03 -5.10
C GLY A 136 18.18 -20.84 -5.92
N LYS A 137 18.59 -19.81 -5.18
CA LYS A 137 19.49 -18.73 -5.60
C LYS A 137 20.39 -19.10 -6.80
N ALA A 138 19.96 -18.81 -8.02
CA ALA A 138 20.83 -18.69 -9.18
C ALA A 138 20.11 -17.83 -10.24
N GLY A 139 20.79 -16.83 -10.77
CA GLY A 139 20.31 -16.11 -11.96
C GLY A 139 19.66 -14.73 -11.76
N LYS A 140 19.95 -13.98 -10.69
CA LYS A 140 19.98 -12.51 -10.85
C LYS A 140 21.26 -12.15 -11.56
N GLN A 141 21.21 -12.11 -12.88
CA GLN A 141 22.17 -11.39 -13.73
C GLN A 141 22.50 -10.04 -13.05
N PRO A 142 23.77 -9.73 -12.77
CA PRO A 142 24.14 -8.43 -12.22
C PRO A 142 23.80 -7.38 -13.28
N ARG A 143 22.71 -6.65 -13.06
CA ARG A 143 22.45 -5.43 -13.81
C ARG A 143 23.64 -4.50 -13.58
N LYS A 144 24.49 -4.37 -14.60
CA LYS A 144 25.59 -3.38 -14.62
C LYS A 144 24.99 -2.04 -14.20
N SER A 145 25.41 -1.56 -13.03
CA SER A 145 25.05 -0.24 -12.54
C SER A 145 25.68 0.79 -13.47
N LYS A 146 24.89 1.35 -14.39
CA LYS A 146 25.25 2.60 -15.05
C LYS A 146 25.52 3.67 -13.97
N PRO A 147 26.61 4.46 -14.07
CA PRO A 147 26.95 5.43 -13.05
C PRO A 147 25.88 6.52 -12.98
N LYS A 148 25.26 6.64 -11.81
CA LYS A 148 24.23 7.63 -11.47
C LYS A 148 24.87 9.01 -11.20
N ARG A 149 25.79 9.45 -12.07
CA ARG A 149 26.55 10.71 -11.94
C ARG A 149 26.32 11.71 -13.09
N GLU A 150 25.62 11.34 -14.16
CA GLU A 150 25.44 12.23 -15.32
C GLU A 150 24.07 12.95 -15.38
N MET A 151 23.02 12.44 -14.72
CA MET A 151 21.69 13.09 -14.73
C MET A 151 21.49 14.17 -13.65
N LYS A 152 22.49 14.44 -12.80
CA LYS A 152 22.45 15.55 -11.83
C LYS A 152 23.15 16.83 -12.33
N ALA A 153 23.83 16.78 -13.48
CA ALA A 153 24.47 17.95 -14.06
C ALA A 153 23.50 18.86 -14.82
N LYS A 154 22.43 18.31 -15.42
CA LYS A 154 21.49 19.09 -16.25
C LYS A 154 20.40 19.84 -15.49
N ASN A 155 20.22 19.60 -14.19
CA ASN A 155 19.23 20.31 -13.36
C ASN A 155 19.86 21.35 -12.41
N ARG A 156 21.16 21.65 -12.56
CA ARG A 156 21.89 22.65 -11.76
C ARG A 156 22.21 23.93 -12.54
N GLN A 157 21.93 23.97 -13.84
CA GLN A 157 22.13 25.14 -14.71
C GLN A 157 20.87 26.00 -14.94
N LYS A 158 19.74 25.69 -14.29
CA LYS A 158 18.50 26.49 -14.39
C LYS A 158 18.16 27.32 -13.14
N VAL A 159 19.09 27.44 -12.19
CA VAL A 159 18.87 28.21 -10.93
C VAL A 159 19.91 29.34 -10.77
N THR A 160 20.67 29.68 -11.81
CA THR A 160 21.71 30.72 -11.79
C THR A 160 21.47 31.85 -12.79
N THR A 161 20.20 32.23 -13.02
CA THR A 161 19.85 33.38 -13.90
C THR A 161 18.76 34.29 -13.31
N VAL A 162 18.49 34.20 -12.00
CA VAL A 162 17.52 35.11 -11.35
C VAL A 162 18.08 35.70 -10.05
N GLN A 163 19.39 35.98 -10.03
CA GLN A 163 20.02 36.77 -8.96
C GLN A 163 20.94 37.82 -9.57
N SER A 164 20.33 38.80 -10.22
CA SER A 164 20.90 40.15 -10.27
C SER A 164 19.73 41.13 -10.27
N LYS A 165 19.73 42.00 -9.26
CA LYS A 165 18.86 43.17 -8.99
C LYS A 165 18.18 43.06 -7.61
N ALA A 166 18.90 43.54 -6.60
CA ALA A 166 18.43 44.50 -5.60
C ALA A 166 19.38 44.44 -4.41
N LYS A 167 20.30 45.42 -4.35
CA LYS A 167 20.80 45.91 -3.07
C LYS A 167 19.65 46.74 -2.46
N ASP A 168 19.32 46.50 -1.20
CA ASP A 168 19.48 47.56 -0.20
C ASP A 168 19.37 47.06 1.24
N SER A 169 20.19 47.73 2.05
CA SER A 169 20.32 47.79 3.50
C SER A 169 19.17 47.30 4.39
N ILE A 170 19.50 46.55 5.43
CA ILE A 170 19.37 46.95 6.86
C ILE A 170 20.10 45.91 7.74
N LYS A 171 21.09 46.37 8.50
CA LYS A 171 21.64 45.66 9.66
C LYS A 171 20.71 45.91 10.85
N GLN A 172 20.36 44.89 11.64
CA GLN A 172 20.35 45.01 13.11
C GLN A 172 20.16 43.67 13.86
N ALA A 173 21.08 43.49 14.83
CA ALA A 173 20.93 42.89 16.15
C ALA A 173 20.48 41.42 16.32
N SER A 174 21.45 40.64 16.76
CA SER A 174 21.33 39.43 17.56
C SER A 174 20.35 39.55 18.73
N SER A 175 19.41 38.60 18.84
CA SER A 175 18.76 38.23 20.10
C SER A 175 18.44 36.73 20.09
N PRO A 176 18.50 36.05 21.25
CA PRO A 176 18.69 34.60 21.31
C PRO A 176 17.41 33.85 20.93
N SER A 177 17.60 32.72 20.26
CA SER A 177 16.54 31.79 19.87
C SER A 177 15.71 31.38 21.09
N LYS A 178 14.43 31.76 21.12
CA LYS A 178 13.48 31.25 22.12
C LYS A 178 13.32 29.74 21.88
N THR A 179 13.95 28.93 22.72
CA THR A 179 13.67 27.51 22.83
C THR A 179 12.24 27.33 23.32
N ILE A 180 11.40 26.64 22.55
CA ILE A 180 10.05 26.29 22.98
C ILE A 180 10.21 25.10 23.93
N LEU A 181 9.91 25.30 25.22
CA LEU A 181 9.92 24.25 26.24
C LEU A 181 8.52 23.63 26.31
N ASN A 182 8.45 22.29 26.36
CA ASN A 182 7.22 21.58 26.71
C ASN A 182 6.88 21.80 28.20
N ASP A 183 5.66 21.45 28.63
CA ASP A 183 5.22 21.49 30.05
C ASP A 183 6.14 20.70 31.01
N ASN A 184 6.95 19.77 30.49
CA ASN A 184 7.95 19.00 31.25
C ASN A 184 9.33 19.68 31.31
N GLY A 185 9.49 20.87 30.77
CA GLY A 185 10.74 21.64 30.79
C GLY A 185 11.78 21.24 29.74
N GLU A 186 11.47 20.32 28.82
CA GLU A 186 12.37 19.88 27.77
C GLU A 186 12.26 20.75 26.51
N VAL A 187 13.40 21.11 25.91
CA VAL A 187 13.48 21.90 24.69
C VAL A 187 13.07 21.04 23.48
N VAL A 188 11.93 21.34 22.86
CA VAL A 188 11.42 20.60 21.71
C VAL A 188 11.67 21.35 20.41
N PHE A 189 12.34 20.66 19.49
CA PHE A 189 12.80 21.22 18.21
C PHE A 189 11.79 21.03 17.05
N SER A 190 10.56 20.64 17.36
CA SER A 190 9.49 20.38 16.39
C SER A 190 8.39 21.43 16.52
N LYS A 191 7.96 22.02 15.40
CA LYS A 191 6.89 23.03 15.33
C LYS A 191 5.47 22.45 15.49
N PHE A 192 5.37 21.16 15.81
CA PHE A 192 4.14 20.47 16.15
C PHE A 192 4.19 20.07 17.62
N ASP A 193 3.31 20.66 18.40
CA ASP A 193 3.08 20.31 19.79
C ASP A 193 2.14 19.11 19.84
N PHE A 194 2.67 17.92 20.13
CA PHE A 194 1.83 16.77 20.45
C PHE A 194 1.38 16.94 21.89
N MET A 195 0.42 17.83 22.10
CA MET A 195 -0.30 17.92 23.36
C MET A 195 -0.86 16.52 23.64
N GLU A 196 -0.33 15.88 24.67
CA GLU A 196 -0.77 14.58 25.16
C GLU A 196 -2.14 14.79 25.82
N THR A 197 -3.17 15.05 25.00
CA THR A 197 -4.54 14.96 25.47
C THR A 197 -4.71 13.51 25.88
N LYS A 198 -4.70 13.26 27.20
CA LYS A 198 -5.14 12.03 27.84
C LYS A 198 -6.64 11.81 27.60
N LYS A 199 -7.12 11.96 26.36
CA LYS A 199 -8.28 11.23 25.88
C LYS A 199 -7.81 9.80 25.79
N GLY A 200 -7.93 9.09 26.91
CA GLY A 200 -7.82 7.65 26.94
C GLY A 200 -8.78 7.11 25.90
N THR A 201 -8.29 6.88 24.69
CA THR A 201 -8.96 6.02 23.72
C THR A 201 -9.28 4.78 24.53
N LYS A 202 -10.56 4.46 24.68
CA LYS A 202 -10.99 3.18 25.25
C LYS A 202 -10.44 2.11 24.32
N GLN A 203 -9.16 1.80 24.42
CA GLN A 203 -8.51 0.70 23.75
C GLN A 203 -9.31 -0.50 24.23
N GLY A 204 -10.14 -1.05 23.35
CA GLY A 204 -11.05 -2.14 23.70
C GLY A 204 -10.26 -3.16 24.50
N LYS A 205 -10.76 -3.48 25.71
CA LYS A 205 -10.06 -4.29 26.72
C LYS A 205 -9.33 -5.43 26.00
N VAL A 206 -7.99 -5.36 25.96
CA VAL A 206 -7.18 -6.33 25.21
C VAL A 206 -7.60 -7.73 25.64
N LYS A 207 -8.11 -8.52 24.69
CA LYS A 207 -8.62 -9.87 24.95
C LYS A 207 -7.52 -10.67 25.66
N ARG A 208 -7.71 -10.97 26.95
CA ARG A 208 -6.74 -11.76 27.74
C ARG A 208 -7.05 -13.25 27.51
N TYR A 209 -6.54 -13.79 26.42
CA TYR A 209 -6.76 -15.19 26.01
C TYR A 209 -6.38 -16.22 27.07
N SER A 210 -5.40 -15.92 27.93
CA SER A 210 -5.05 -16.77 29.07
C SER A 210 -6.18 -16.85 30.11
N LYS A 211 -6.83 -15.72 30.42
CA LYS A 211 -7.97 -15.68 31.34
C LYS A 211 -9.18 -16.40 30.74
N LEU A 212 -9.44 -16.20 29.44
CA LEU A 212 -10.51 -16.92 28.73
C LEU A 212 -10.26 -18.43 28.76
N LEU A 213 -9.02 -18.86 28.56
CA LEU A 213 -8.66 -20.27 28.61
C LEU A 213 -8.87 -20.85 30.01
N ALA A 214 -8.43 -20.14 31.06
CA ALA A 214 -8.63 -20.57 32.43
C ALA A 214 -10.13 -20.69 32.80
N LYS A 215 -10.96 -19.75 32.32
CA LYS A 215 -12.42 -19.82 32.48
C LYS A 215 -13.02 -21.03 31.77
N ALA A 216 -12.68 -21.25 30.50
CA ALA A 216 -13.15 -22.38 29.71
C ALA A 216 -12.75 -23.73 30.33
N GLU A 217 -11.51 -23.85 30.82
CA GLU A 217 -11.03 -25.06 31.48
C GLU A 217 -11.70 -25.26 32.85
N ALA A 218 -11.96 -24.18 33.61
CA ALA A 218 -12.70 -24.26 34.87
C ALA A 218 -14.17 -24.66 34.67
N GLU A 219 -14.86 -24.10 33.68
CA GLU A 219 -16.23 -24.50 33.33
C GLU A 219 -16.30 -25.96 32.91
N LYS A 220 -15.36 -26.42 32.07
CA LYS A 220 -15.29 -27.83 31.66
C LYS A 220 -15.10 -28.74 32.87
N LYS A 221 -14.16 -28.41 33.76
CA LYS A 221 -13.91 -29.19 34.98
C LYS A 221 -15.14 -29.23 35.89
N LYS A 222 -15.81 -28.10 36.10
CA LYS A 222 -17.05 -28.05 36.90
C LYS A 222 -18.15 -28.93 36.33
N LEU A 223 -18.31 -28.94 35.00
CA LEU A 223 -19.27 -29.84 34.36
C LEU A 223 -18.86 -31.32 34.46
N GLU A 224 -17.57 -31.64 34.44
CA GLU A 224 -17.06 -33.00 34.61
C GLU A 224 -17.27 -33.50 36.05
N THR A 225 -16.95 -32.67 37.06
CA THR A 225 -17.17 -33.03 38.49
C THR A 225 -18.65 -33.19 38.82
N LEU A 226 -19.51 -32.30 38.34
CA LEU A 226 -20.96 -32.46 38.55
C LEU A 226 -21.52 -33.68 37.80
N GLN A 227 -20.96 -34.07 36.66
CA GLN A 227 -21.39 -35.29 35.98
C GLN A 227 -21.06 -36.56 36.76
N THR A 228 -19.95 -36.58 37.49
CA THR A 228 -19.56 -37.72 38.32
C THR A 228 -20.35 -37.81 39.62
N GLU A 229 -20.74 -36.66 40.19
CA GLU A 229 -21.52 -36.59 41.43
C GLU A 229 -23.03 -36.79 41.16
N ASP A 230 -23.60 -35.99 40.24
CA ASP A 230 -25.05 -35.91 39.99
C ASP A 230 -25.34 -35.69 38.49
N ALA A 231 -25.61 -36.79 37.77
CA ALA A 231 -25.82 -36.75 36.32
C ALA A 231 -27.02 -35.88 35.90
N GLU A 232 -28.10 -35.82 36.69
CA GLU A 232 -29.31 -35.04 36.38
C GLU A 232 -29.07 -33.53 36.52
N LYS A 233 -28.51 -33.09 37.66
CA LYS A 233 -28.13 -31.68 37.88
C LYS A 233 -27.11 -31.21 36.85
N ALA A 234 -26.21 -32.09 36.42
CA ALA A 234 -25.25 -31.76 35.35
C ALA A 234 -25.93 -31.51 34.00
N LYS A 235 -26.98 -32.27 33.65
CA LYS A 235 -27.77 -32.02 32.43
C LYS A 235 -28.49 -30.67 32.53
N GLU A 236 -29.16 -30.39 33.65
CA GLU A 236 -29.82 -29.10 33.86
C GLU A 236 -28.86 -27.90 33.77
N LEU A 237 -27.66 -28.01 34.36
CA LEU A 237 -26.66 -26.95 34.26
C LEU A 237 -26.12 -26.78 32.84
N LYS A 238 -25.92 -27.88 32.10
CA LYS A 238 -25.55 -27.82 30.69
C LYS A 238 -26.62 -27.11 29.87
N ASP A 239 -27.90 -27.41 30.12
CA ASP A 239 -29.02 -26.80 29.41
C ASP A 239 -29.13 -25.31 29.74
N LYS A 240 -29.05 -24.93 31.02
CA LYS A 240 -29.00 -23.52 31.45
C LYS A 240 -27.83 -22.77 30.81
N GLN A 241 -26.64 -23.38 30.76
CA GLN A 241 -25.49 -22.78 30.08
C GLN A 241 -25.70 -22.66 28.57
N LEU A 242 -26.34 -23.64 27.94
CA LEU A 242 -26.62 -23.66 26.51
C LEU A 242 -27.61 -22.55 26.13
N TRP A 243 -28.69 -22.39 26.91
CA TRP A 243 -29.66 -21.32 26.74
C TRP A 243 -29.04 -19.94 26.97
N ASN A 244 -28.25 -19.77 28.04
CA ASN A 244 -27.54 -18.51 28.28
C ASN A 244 -26.57 -18.15 27.14
N LYS A 245 -25.85 -19.14 26.60
CA LYS A 245 -24.97 -18.96 25.44
C LYS A 245 -25.77 -18.59 24.18
N ALA A 246 -26.94 -19.18 23.98
CA ALA A 246 -27.82 -18.85 22.86
C ALA A 246 -28.35 -17.42 22.98
N LEU A 247 -28.80 -17.00 24.16
CA LEU A 247 -29.24 -15.63 24.43
C LEU A 247 -28.13 -14.60 24.19
N GLN A 248 -26.93 -14.83 24.71
CA GLN A 248 -25.79 -13.93 24.49
C GLN A 248 -25.40 -13.85 23.00
N LYS A 249 -25.49 -14.95 22.26
CA LYS A 249 -25.26 -14.93 20.80
C LYS A 249 -26.36 -14.14 20.08
N ALA A 250 -27.62 -14.27 20.49
CA ALA A 250 -28.74 -13.52 19.94
C ALA A 250 -28.64 -12.01 20.24
N GLU A 251 -28.13 -11.65 21.42
CA GLU A 251 -27.77 -10.27 21.80
C GLU A 251 -26.62 -9.71 20.93
N GLY A 252 -25.87 -10.57 20.22
CA GLY A 252 -24.75 -10.20 19.37
C GLY A 252 -23.38 -10.28 20.05
N VAL A 253 -23.30 -10.83 21.27
CA VAL A 253 -22.04 -11.04 21.99
C VAL A 253 -21.25 -12.18 21.36
N LYS A 254 -20.02 -11.90 20.92
CA LYS A 254 -19.11 -12.89 20.34
C LYS A 254 -18.43 -13.73 21.43
N LEU A 255 -18.96 -14.91 21.69
CA LEU A 255 -18.42 -15.86 22.66
C LEU A 255 -17.13 -16.55 22.17
N HIS A 256 -16.17 -16.73 23.07
CA HIS A 256 -14.83 -17.24 22.77
C HIS A 256 -14.40 -18.25 23.84
N ASP A 257 -15.11 -19.37 23.90
CA ASP A 257 -15.00 -20.32 25.01
C ASP A 257 -14.24 -21.60 24.64
N ASP A 258 -13.91 -21.80 23.35
CA ASP A 258 -13.26 -23.03 22.88
C ASP A 258 -11.78 -23.11 23.32
N PRO A 259 -11.39 -24.07 24.19
CA PRO A 259 -10.04 -24.13 24.75
C PRO A 259 -8.99 -24.39 23.67
N LYS A 260 -9.31 -25.21 22.65
CA LYS A 260 -8.42 -25.51 21.52
C LYS A 260 -8.12 -24.24 20.69
N LEU A 261 -9.12 -23.42 20.41
CA LEU A 261 -8.96 -22.17 19.64
C LEU A 261 -8.24 -21.09 20.45
N LEU A 262 -8.51 -21.01 21.76
CA LEU A 262 -7.81 -20.11 22.67
C LEU A 262 -6.31 -20.45 22.74
N LYS A 263 -5.95 -21.73 22.87
CA LYS A 263 -4.54 -22.21 22.82
C LYS A 263 -3.87 -21.84 21.49
N LYS A 264 -4.54 -22.06 20.35
CA LYS A 264 -4.02 -21.67 19.02
C LYS A 264 -3.81 -20.14 18.93
N SER A 265 -4.72 -19.36 19.47
CA SER A 265 -4.63 -17.89 19.47
C SER A 265 -3.47 -17.38 20.32
N ILE A 266 -3.22 -18.00 21.48
CA ILE A 266 -2.04 -17.72 22.31
C ILE A 266 -0.76 -18.04 21.52
N LYS A 267 -0.66 -19.23 20.93
CA LYS A 267 0.50 -19.64 20.13
C LYS A 267 0.81 -18.69 18.97
N ARG A 268 -0.22 -18.24 18.24
CA ARG A 268 -0.06 -17.25 17.15
C ARG A 268 0.51 -15.93 17.66
N ARG A 269 0.00 -15.42 18.79
CA ARG A 269 0.53 -14.20 19.43
C ARG A 269 1.98 -14.37 19.86
N ASP A 270 2.32 -15.51 20.44
CA ASP A 270 3.69 -15.76 20.88
C ASP A 270 4.66 -15.85 19.70
N GLN A 271 4.24 -16.45 18.58
CA GLN A 271 5.02 -16.45 17.34
C GLN A 271 5.21 -15.04 16.77
N GLU A 272 4.17 -14.21 16.78
CA GLU A 272 4.26 -12.82 16.35
C GLU A 272 5.22 -12.01 17.23
N LYS A 273 5.13 -12.18 18.55
CA LYS A 273 6.08 -11.57 19.50
C LYS A 273 7.51 -12.06 19.27
N LYS A 274 7.72 -13.35 19.00
CA LYS A 274 9.05 -13.91 18.66
C LYS A 274 9.60 -13.29 17.37
N LYS A 275 8.79 -13.16 16.32
CA LYS A 275 9.18 -12.50 15.07
C LYS A 275 9.55 -11.03 15.30
N SER A 276 8.70 -10.30 16.04
CA SER A 276 8.96 -8.89 16.38
C SER A 276 10.25 -8.73 17.19
N ARG A 277 10.48 -9.58 18.20
CA ARG A 277 11.74 -9.60 18.97
C ARG A 277 12.96 -9.85 18.11
N LYS A 278 12.89 -10.82 17.19
CA LYS A 278 13.99 -11.14 16.26
C LYS A 278 14.30 -9.94 15.35
N GLN A 279 13.28 -9.35 14.73
CA GLN A 279 13.45 -8.18 13.88
C GLN A 279 14.01 -6.98 14.65
N TRP A 280 13.55 -6.75 15.88
CA TRP A 280 14.08 -5.69 16.72
C TRP A 280 15.56 -5.91 17.04
N LYS A 281 15.93 -7.15 17.43
CA LYS A 281 17.33 -7.52 17.67
C LYS A 281 18.19 -7.29 16.42
N GLU A 282 17.73 -7.73 15.25
CA GLU A 282 18.44 -7.51 13.98
C GLU A 282 18.64 -6.03 13.66
N ARG A 283 17.64 -5.17 13.94
CA ARG A 283 17.77 -3.71 13.78
C ARG A 283 18.81 -3.12 14.73
N MET A 284 18.79 -3.52 15.99
CA MET A 284 19.76 -3.06 16.99
C MET A 284 21.18 -3.52 16.64
N ASP A 285 21.35 -4.76 16.21
CA ASP A 285 22.65 -5.30 15.79
C ASP A 285 23.15 -4.60 14.53
N HIS A 286 22.27 -4.31 13.57
CA HIS A 286 22.62 -3.52 12.39
C HIS A 286 23.07 -2.11 12.75
N GLN A 287 22.36 -1.43 13.65
CA GLN A 287 22.74 -0.11 14.12
C GLN A 287 24.10 -0.14 14.83
N LYS A 288 24.34 -1.12 15.71
CA LYS A 288 25.64 -1.32 16.38
C LYS A 288 26.76 -1.53 15.37
N LYS A 289 26.56 -2.38 14.36
CA LYS A 289 27.54 -2.61 13.28
C LYS A 289 27.85 -1.32 12.52
N GLN A 290 26.83 -0.54 12.13
CA GLN A 290 27.06 0.74 11.45
C GLN A 290 27.85 1.73 12.31
N ILE A 291 27.56 1.78 13.62
CA ILE A 291 28.31 2.61 14.57
C ILE A 291 29.76 2.14 14.66
N GLU A 292 29.98 0.83 14.82
CA GLU A 292 31.30 0.23 14.92
C GLU A 292 32.13 0.43 13.65
N GLU A 293 31.55 0.26 12.46
CA GLU A 293 32.20 0.51 11.16
C GLU A 293 32.65 1.96 11.05
N LYS A 294 31.79 2.93 11.39
CA LYS A 294 32.15 4.35 11.41
C LYS A 294 33.28 4.64 12.40
N GLN A 295 33.24 4.02 13.58
CA GLN A 295 34.31 4.17 14.57
C GLN A 295 35.63 3.54 14.09
N LYS A 296 35.60 2.37 13.45
CA LYS A 296 36.77 1.71 12.85
C LYS A 296 37.39 2.58 11.76
N LEU A 297 36.57 3.13 10.86
CA LEU A 297 37.01 4.05 9.81
C LEU A 297 37.64 5.33 10.40
N ARG A 298 37.05 5.88 11.46
CA ARG A 298 37.64 7.03 12.17
C ARG A 298 38.99 6.66 12.77
N LYS A 299 39.12 5.48 13.38
CA LYS A 299 40.39 4.99 13.95
C LYS A 299 41.46 4.78 12.88
N SER A 300 41.13 4.21 11.71
CA SER A 300 42.10 4.04 10.61
C SER A 300 42.59 5.39 10.10
N HIS A 301 41.69 6.34 9.82
CA HIS A 301 42.09 7.69 9.38
C HIS A 301 42.93 8.43 10.43
N ILE A 302 42.64 8.25 11.73
CA ILE A 302 43.46 8.83 12.80
C ILE A 302 44.86 8.21 12.80
N LYS A 303 44.96 6.88 12.67
CA LYS A 303 46.26 6.18 12.58
C LYS A 303 47.07 6.64 11.38
N GLU A 304 46.47 6.69 10.19
CA GLU A 304 47.11 7.21 8.98
C GLU A 304 47.63 8.64 9.18
N ARG A 305 46.84 9.53 9.80
CA ARG A 305 47.29 10.90 10.13
C ARG A 305 48.46 10.92 11.11
N ILE A 306 48.47 10.02 12.10
CA ILE A 306 49.57 9.89 13.06
C ILE A 306 50.83 9.38 12.35
N GLU A 307 50.72 8.37 11.50
CA GLU A 307 51.84 7.80 10.72
C GLU A 307 52.43 8.83 9.75
N VAL A 308 51.60 9.58 9.02
CA VAL A 308 52.07 10.69 8.17
C VAL A 308 52.80 11.76 8.99
N LYS A 309 52.31 12.09 10.19
CA LYS A 309 53.01 13.02 11.10
C LYS A 309 54.34 12.45 11.59
N LYS A 310 54.41 11.16 11.92
CA LYS A 310 55.66 10.47 12.30
C LYS A 310 56.65 10.47 11.14
N ALA A 311 56.25 10.05 9.94
CA ALA A 311 57.10 10.04 8.74
C ALA A 311 57.65 11.44 8.40
N LYS A 312 56.83 12.50 8.50
CA LYS A 312 57.28 13.89 8.33
C LYS A 312 58.29 14.34 9.39
N LYS A 313 58.17 13.86 10.64
CA LYS A 313 59.16 14.13 11.70
C LYS A 313 60.48 13.41 11.43
N LEU A 314 60.46 12.13 11.03
CA LEU A 314 61.67 11.39 10.66
C LEU A 314 62.37 11.99 9.42
N GLY A 315 61.61 12.42 8.40
CA GLY A 315 62.15 13.03 7.18
C GLY A 315 62.81 14.41 7.39
N LYS A 316 62.51 15.11 8.49
CA LYS A 316 63.17 16.37 8.86
C LYS A 316 64.54 16.17 9.56
N GLY A 317 64.92 14.92 9.88
CA GLY A 317 66.19 14.59 10.53
C GLY A 317 67.37 14.36 9.58
N LYS A 318 67.15 14.09 8.29
CA LYS A 318 68.23 14.07 7.29
C LYS A 318 68.50 15.49 6.80
N LYS A 319 69.31 16.23 7.55
CA LYS A 319 69.99 17.43 7.02
C LYS A 319 70.70 16.99 5.74
N LYS A 320 70.25 17.47 4.58
CA LYS A 320 71.10 17.47 3.39
C LYS A 320 72.28 18.36 3.74
N HIS A 321 73.48 17.79 3.77
CA HIS A 321 74.72 18.53 3.90
C HIS A 321 74.69 19.65 2.85
N LYS A 322 74.83 20.89 3.29
CA LYS A 322 75.01 22.04 2.39
C LYS A 322 76.37 21.80 1.71
N PRO A 323 76.45 21.64 0.38
CA PRO A 323 77.75 21.63 -0.29
C PRO A 323 78.20 23.09 -0.39
N GLY A 324 79.27 23.43 0.32
CA GLY A 324 79.80 24.80 0.40
C GLY A 324 79.73 25.38 1.80
N PHE A 325 80.55 24.83 2.70
CA PHE A 325 81.39 25.59 3.61
C PHE A 325 82.65 24.78 3.88
#